data_AF-X1VRT7-F1
#
_entry.id   AF-X1VRT7-F1
#
_cell.length_a   1.000
_cell.length_b   1.000
_cell.length_c   1.000
_cell.angle_alpha   90.00
_cell.angle_beta   90.00
_cell.angle_gamma   90.00
#
_symmetry.space_group_name_H-M   'P 1'
#
loop_
_entity.id
_entity.type
_entity.pdbx_description
1 polymer ?
#
loop_
_entity_poly.entity_id
_entity_poly.type
_entity_poly.pdbx_seq_one_letter_code
_entity_poly.pdbx_strand_id
1 'polypeptide(L)'
;MTERQAVGSIPDGARATPPASPEGPPTPAQTPGGVLIGGLARLPEKTILNGRQLASILKVTPRTVRRMVRRNELPPPVPLAGNSVWLVGRVLAHIEAAAERAAREAERDVRRISRLSP
;
A
#
# COMPACT_ATOMS: atom_id res chain seq x y z
N MET A 1 -26.94 52.13 47.19
CA MET A 1 -25.70 51.74 47.88
C MET A 1 -24.87 50.98 46.87
N THR A 2 -24.01 51.65 46.09
CA THR A 2 -22.65 52.11 46.49
C THR A 2 -21.82 50.87 46.81
N GLU A 3 -20.80 50.48 46.04
CA GLU A 3 -19.53 51.18 45.81
C GLU A 3 -18.79 50.42 44.69
N ARG A 4 -18.50 51.03 43.53
CA ARG A 4 -17.24 51.70 43.16
C ARG A 4 -15.95 50.86 43.25
N GLN A 5 -15.35 50.71 42.05
CA GLN A 5 -13.94 50.97 41.72
C GLN A 5 -12.91 49.90 42.16
N ALA A 6 -11.79 49.65 41.49
CA ALA A 6 -11.04 50.34 40.44
C ALA A 6 -10.19 49.30 39.68
N VAL A 7 -10.09 49.39 38.35
CA VAL A 7 -8.89 49.80 37.58
C VAL A 7 -7.64 48.93 37.81
N GLY A 8 -7.26 48.23 36.74
CA GLY A 8 -5.93 47.68 36.52
C GLY A 8 -5.63 47.64 35.01
N SER A 9 -5.21 48.78 34.48
CA SER A 9 -4.62 48.94 33.14
C SER A 9 -3.17 48.46 33.19
N ILE A 10 -2.76 47.50 32.35
CA ILE A 10 -1.35 47.15 32.02
C ILE A 10 -1.32 46.57 30.58
N PRO A 11 -0.24 46.79 29.80
CA PRO A 11 -0.34 47.30 28.43
C PRO A 11 -0.19 46.28 27.29
N ASP A 12 -0.54 46.79 26.11
CA ASP A 12 -0.02 46.50 24.77
C ASP A 12 1.43 45.96 24.78
N GLY A 13 1.63 44.79 24.16
CA GLY A 13 2.97 44.23 24.01
C GLY A 13 2.99 42.84 23.41
N ALA A 14 3.48 42.77 22.17
CA ALA A 14 3.95 41.58 21.47
C ALA A 14 2.88 40.62 20.91
N ARG A 15 2.37 40.95 19.73
CA ARG A 15 2.11 39.95 18.69
C ARG A 15 3.39 39.15 18.46
N ALA A 16 3.50 37.99 19.12
CA ALA A 16 4.46 36.98 18.74
C ALA A 16 4.00 36.39 17.40
N THR A 17 4.66 36.80 16.32
CA THR A 17 4.62 36.11 15.03
C THR A 17 5.06 34.67 15.28
N PRO A 18 4.24 33.64 15.00
CA PRO A 18 4.74 32.28 15.01
C PRO A 18 5.82 32.16 13.93
N PRO A 19 7.00 31.59 14.23
CA PRO A 19 8.01 31.36 13.21
C PRO A 19 7.42 30.41 12.16
N ALA A 20 7.60 30.79 10.89
CA ALA A 20 7.29 29.94 9.74
C ALA A 20 8.00 28.59 9.93
N SER A 21 7.22 27.56 10.26
CA SER A 21 7.69 26.18 10.21
C SER A 21 8.18 25.92 8.79
N PRO A 22 9.41 25.38 8.61
CA PRO A 22 9.94 25.10 7.30
C PRO A 22 9.00 24.13 6.59
N GLU A 23 8.70 24.41 5.32
CA GLU A 23 8.06 23.49 4.41
C GLU A 23 8.74 22.12 4.55
N GLY A 24 8.05 21.20 5.22
CA GLY A 24 8.43 19.81 5.22
C GLY A 24 8.45 19.32 3.77
N PRO A 25 9.28 18.31 3.45
CA PRO A 25 9.33 17.74 2.11
C PRO A 25 7.91 17.40 1.65
N PRO A 26 7.60 17.55 0.34
CA PRO A 26 6.26 17.30 -0.17
C PRO A 26 5.83 15.91 0.28
N THR A 27 4.81 15.85 1.15
CA THR A 27 4.13 14.60 1.49
C THR A 27 3.76 13.95 0.15
N PRO A 28 4.29 12.77 -0.17
CA PRO A 28 4.01 12.16 -1.45
C PRO A 28 2.49 12.02 -1.59
N ALA A 29 1.99 12.60 -2.67
CA ALA A 29 0.58 12.66 -3.01
C ALA A 29 -0.07 11.29 -2.76
N GLN A 30 -1.06 11.28 -1.88
CA GLN A 30 -1.87 10.10 -1.60
C GLN A 30 -2.54 9.68 -2.91
N THR A 31 -2.00 8.64 -3.53
CA THR A 31 -2.53 8.07 -4.77
C THR A 31 -3.84 7.35 -4.43
N PRO A 32 -4.92 7.55 -5.20
CA PRO A 32 -6.25 7.08 -4.83
C PRO A 32 -6.35 5.54 -4.83
N GLY A 33 -6.95 5.00 -3.76
CA GLY A 33 -7.79 3.79 -3.83
C GLY A 33 -7.11 2.43 -4.02
N GLY A 34 -5.81 2.28 -3.76
CA GLY A 34 -5.18 0.95 -3.67
C GLY A 34 -5.14 0.47 -2.23
N VAL A 35 -5.56 -0.77 -1.94
CA VAL A 35 -5.19 -1.40 -0.66
C VAL A 35 -3.67 -1.55 -0.68
N LEU A 36 -2.97 -0.73 0.10
CA LEU A 36 -1.53 -0.84 0.27
C LEU A 36 -1.22 -2.20 0.91
N ILE A 37 -0.80 -3.17 0.09
CA ILE A 37 -0.19 -4.42 0.55
C ILE A 37 1.27 -4.12 0.93
N GLY A 38 1.48 -3.14 1.81
CA GLY A 38 2.81 -2.77 2.29
C GLY A 38 3.48 -3.88 3.11
N GLY A 39 2.70 -4.89 3.54
CA GLY A 39 3.23 -6.02 4.29
C GLY A 39 4.17 -6.92 3.48
N LEU A 40 3.99 -7.05 2.16
CA LEU A 40 4.93 -7.83 1.33
C LEU A 40 6.21 -7.03 1.05
N ALA A 41 6.09 -5.73 0.79
CA ALA A 41 7.23 -4.87 0.43
C ALA A 41 8.20 -4.60 1.60
N ARG A 42 7.74 -4.73 2.86
CA ARG A 42 8.57 -4.54 4.05
C ARG A 42 9.35 -5.79 4.45
N LEU A 43 9.03 -6.94 3.88
CA LEU A 43 9.67 -8.21 4.23
C LEU A 43 10.88 -8.45 3.32
N PRO A 44 12.00 -8.99 3.85
CA PRO A 44 13.10 -9.40 3.00
C PRO A 44 12.64 -10.52 2.07
N GLU A 45 13.14 -10.51 0.83
CA GLU A 45 12.71 -11.42 -0.24
C GLU A 45 12.89 -12.91 0.12
N LYS A 46 13.87 -13.22 0.98
CA LYS A 46 14.16 -14.58 1.47
C LYS A 46 13.24 -15.03 2.61
N THR A 47 12.29 -14.21 3.02
CA THR A 47 11.34 -14.56 4.09
C THR A 47 10.44 -15.70 3.64
N ILE A 48 10.33 -16.72 4.50
CA ILE A 48 9.40 -17.83 4.34
C ILE A 48 8.08 -17.45 5.02
N LEU A 49 6.99 -17.50 4.27
CA LEU A 49 5.64 -17.25 4.75
C LEU A 49 4.82 -18.52 4.72
N ASN A 50 4.11 -18.81 5.80
CA ASN A 50 3.06 -19.81 5.79
C ASN A 50 1.76 -19.25 5.19
N GLY A 51 0.81 -20.12 4.83
CA GLY A 51 -0.45 -19.70 4.22
C GLY A 51 -1.31 -18.77 5.08
N ARG A 52 -1.19 -18.83 6.43
CA ARG A 52 -1.92 -17.93 7.34
C ARG A 52 -1.32 -16.53 7.32
N GLN A 53 0.01 -16.42 7.40
CA GLN A 53 0.73 -15.15 7.32
C GLN A 53 0.51 -14.47 5.97
N LEU A 54 0.59 -15.25 4.88
CA LEU A 54 0.29 -14.73 3.55
C LEU A 54 -1.14 -14.20 3.46
N ALA A 55 -2.11 -14.92 4.02
CA ALA A 55 -3.49 -14.46 4.09
C ALA A 55 -3.64 -13.16 4.90
N SER A 56 -2.98 -13.06 6.07
CA SER A 56 -2.99 -11.86 6.91
C SER A 56 -2.37 -10.64 6.21
N ILE A 57 -1.29 -10.83 5.46
CA ILE A 57 -0.62 -9.76 4.71
C ILE A 57 -1.51 -9.28 3.56
N LEU A 58 -2.10 -10.21 2.81
CA LEU A 58 -3.01 -9.92 1.71
C LEU A 58 -4.41 -9.47 2.19
N LYS A 59 -4.67 -9.45 3.50
CA LYS A 59 -5.97 -9.14 4.12
C LYS A 59 -7.11 -10.02 3.58
N VAL A 60 -6.82 -11.30 3.33
CA VAL A 60 -7.79 -12.30 2.86
C VAL A 60 -7.85 -13.51 3.80
N THR A 61 -8.75 -14.44 3.52
CA THR A 61 -8.81 -15.71 4.26
C THR A 61 -7.82 -16.75 3.71
N PRO A 62 -7.35 -17.72 4.50
CA PRO A 62 -6.51 -18.82 4.00
C PRO A 62 -7.19 -19.66 2.90
N ARG A 63 -8.54 -19.72 2.92
CA ARG A 63 -9.31 -20.37 1.86
C ARG A 63 -9.21 -19.59 0.55
N THR A 64 -9.23 -18.26 0.61
CA THR A 64 -9.02 -17.39 -0.55
C THR A 64 -7.63 -17.59 -1.12
N VAL A 65 -6.58 -17.62 -0.29
CA VAL A 65 -5.20 -17.91 -0.75
C VAL A 65 -5.13 -19.22 -1.54
N ARG A 66 -5.74 -20.30 -1.03
CA ARG A 66 -5.80 -21.58 -1.77
C ARG A 66 -6.53 -21.47 -3.11
N ARG A 67 -7.57 -20.64 -3.21
CA ARG A 67 -8.28 -20.38 -4.47
C ARG A 67 -7.43 -19.55 -5.44
N MET A 68 -6.73 -18.54 -4.94
CA MET A 68 -5.81 -17.72 -5.75
C MET A 68 -4.71 -18.57 -6.38
N VAL A 69 -4.14 -19.52 -5.63
CA VAL A 69 -3.18 -20.51 -6.16
C VAL A 69 -3.80 -21.35 -7.28
N ARG A 70 -5.04 -21.83 -7.10
CA ARG A 70 -5.75 -22.60 -8.15
C ARG A 70 -6.07 -21.78 -9.40
N ARG A 71 -6.22 -20.46 -9.26
CA ARG A 71 -6.43 -19.52 -10.38
C ARG A 71 -5.13 -19.02 -10.99
N ASN A 72 -3.98 -19.53 -10.54
CA ASN A 72 -2.64 -19.11 -10.95
C ASN A 72 -2.33 -17.62 -10.66
N GLU A 73 -3.08 -16.99 -9.75
CA GLU A 73 -2.80 -15.63 -9.27
C GLU A 73 -1.60 -15.59 -8.32
N LEU A 74 -1.38 -16.68 -7.59
CA LEU A 74 -0.22 -16.86 -6.71
C LEU A 74 0.60 -18.06 -7.16
N PRO A 75 1.92 -18.07 -6.90
CA PRO A 75 2.76 -19.22 -7.22
C PRO A 75 2.36 -20.45 -6.39
N PRO A 76 2.65 -21.66 -6.89
CA PRO A 76 2.39 -22.89 -6.16
C PRO A 76 3.20 -22.93 -4.85
N PRO A 77 2.63 -23.45 -3.75
CA PRO A 77 3.33 -23.59 -2.49
C PRO A 77 4.48 -24.59 -2.58
N VAL A 78 5.51 -24.36 -1.76
CA VAL A 78 6.55 -25.33 -1.48
C VAL A 78 6.13 -26.10 -0.21
N PRO A 79 6.13 -27.45 -0.22
CA PRO A 79 5.92 -28.22 1.00
C PRO A 79 7.16 -28.16 1.90
N LEU A 80 7.00 -27.70 3.15
CA LEU A 80 8.06 -27.64 4.15
C LEU A 80 7.50 -28.04 5.52
N ALA A 81 8.08 -29.07 6.14
CA ALA A 81 7.69 -29.56 7.47
C ALA A 81 6.16 -29.78 7.61
N GLY A 82 5.53 -30.41 6.59
CA GLY A 82 4.09 -30.67 6.57
C GLY A 82 3.21 -29.43 6.32
N ASN A 83 3.81 -28.27 6.07
CA ASN A 83 3.10 -27.01 5.81
C ASN A 83 3.35 -26.52 4.38
N SER A 84 2.35 -25.81 3.83
CA SER A 84 2.52 -25.04 2.60
C SER A 84 3.16 -23.70 2.89
N VAL A 85 4.33 -23.46 2.30
CA VAL A 85 5.08 -22.22 2.46
C VAL A 85 5.37 -21.53 1.13
N TRP A 86 5.60 -20.23 1.22
CA TRP A 86 5.95 -19.35 0.11
C TRP A 86 7.18 -18.53 0.45
N LEU A 87 8.00 -18.27 -0.55
CA LEU A 87 9.06 -17.27 -0.45
C LEU A 87 8.53 -15.94 -0.97
N VAL A 88 8.74 -14.87 -0.20
CA VAL A 88 8.30 -13.52 -0.58
C VAL A 88 8.82 -13.14 -1.97
N GLY A 89 10.10 -13.34 -2.24
CA GLY A 89 10.71 -13.03 -3.55
C GLY A 89 10.05 -13.79 -4.70
N ARG A 90 9.64 -15.05 -4.47
CA ARG A 90 8.94 -15.84 -5.51
C ARG A 90 7.52 -15.35 -5.75
N VAL A 91 6.84 -14.86 -4.70
CA VAL A 91 5.51 -14.24 -4.83
C VAL A 91 5.63 -12.92 -5.59
N LEU A 92 6.61 -12.07 -5.26
CA LEU A 92 6.85 -10.79 -5.94
C LEU A 92 7.18 -11.01 -7.43
N ALA A 93 8.12 -11.90 -7.74
CA ALA A 93 8.49 -12.21 -9.13
C ALA A 93 7.29 -12.76 -9.94
N HIS A 94 6.40 -13.53 -9.31
CA HIS A 94 5.19 -14.02 -9.98
C HIS A 94 4.21 -12.90 -10.32
N ILE A 95 4.04 -11.94 -9.39
CA ILE A 95 3.18 -10.77 -9.60
C ILE A 95 3.76 -9.87 -10.69
N GLU A 96 5.07 -9.64 -10.68
CA GLU A 96 5.77 -8.85 -11.70
C GLU A 96 5.61 -9.49 -13.10
N ALA A 97 5.85 -10.81 -13.21
CA ALA A 97 5.64 -11.53 -14.46
C ALA A 97 4.16 -11.57 -14.90
N ALA A 98 3.20 -11.50 -13.96
CA ALA A 98 1.79 -11.36 -14.30
C ALA A 98 1.47 -9.96 -14.83
N ALA A 99 2.03 -8.91 -14.22
CA ALA A 99 1.87 -7.53 -14.67
C ALA A 99 2.48 -7.31 -16.07
N GLU A 100 3.68 -7.85 -16.33
CA GLU A 100 4.29 -7.78 -17.67
C GLU A 100 3.42 -8.46 -18.74
N ARG A 101 2.83 -9.62 -18.43
CA ARG A 101 1.96 -10.32 -19.36
C ARG A 101 0.71 -9.48 -19.67
N ALA A 102 0.09 -8.92 -18.64
CA ALA A 102 -1.07 -8.03 -18.81
C ALA A 102 -0.73 -6.79 -19.66
N ALA A 103 0.44 -6.18 -19.45
CA ALA A 103 0.90 -5.05 -20.25
C ALA A 103 1.07 -5.42 -21.74
N ARG A 104 1.71 -6.57 -22.03
CA ARG A 104 1.86 -7.06 -23.41
C ARG A 104 0.53 -7.41 -24.07
N GLU A 105 -0.45 -7.87 -23.30
CA GLU A 105 -1.79 -8.18 -23.80
C GLU A 105 -2.55 -6.90 -24.16
N ALA A 106 -2.48 -5.87 -23.29
CA ALA A 106 -3.07 -4.56 -23.56
C ALA A 106 -2.49 -3.91 -24.84
N GLU A 107 -1.18 -4.00 -25.07
CA GLU A 107 -0.56 -3.51 -26.31
C GLU A 107 -1.08 -4.22 -27.57
N ARG A 108 -1.30 -5.54 -27.47
CA ARG A 108 -1.83 -6.34 -28.58
C ARG A 108 -3.29 -6.01 -28.86
N ASP A 109 -4.07 -5.76 -27.83
CA ASP A 109 -5.48 -5.38 -27.95
C ASP A 109 -5.63 -4.00 -28.55
N VAL A 110 -4.81 -3.02 -28.15
CA VAL A 110 -4.76 -1.69 -28.79
C VAL A 110 -4.41 -1.81 -30.27
N ARG A 111 -3.40 -2.62 -30.62
CA ARG A 111 -3.03 -2.88 -32.03
C ARG A 111 -4.13 -3.59 -32.82
N ARG A 112 -4.95 -4.42 -32.17
CA ARG A 112 -6.09 -5.10 -32.81
C ARG A 112 -7.24 -4.13 -33.05
N ILE A 113 -7.58 -3.31 -32.05
CA ILE A 113 -8.62 -2.27 -32.15
C ILE A 113 -8.24 -1.23 -33.21
N SER A 114 -6.98 -0.79 -33.26
CA SER A 114 -6.52 0.17 -34.27
C SER A 114 -6.51 -0.38 -35.70
N ARG A 115 -6.54 -1.70 -35.89
CA ARG A 115 -6.65 -2.36 -37.20
C ARG A 115 -8.10 -2.65 -37.61
N LEU A 116 -9.04 -2.62 -36.67
CA LEU A 116 -10.47 -2.88 -36.88
C LEU A 116 -11.32 -1.61 -36.97
N SER A 117 -10.72 -0.43 -36.75
CA SER A 117 -11.38 0.86 -36.95
C SER A 117 -11.13 1.32 -38.40
N PRO A 118 -12.18 1.51 -39.23
CA PRO A 118 -12.07 2.00 -40.60
C PRO A 118 -11.70 3.49 -40.68
#